data_AF-A0A9E0BYZ9-F1
#
_entry.id   AF-A0A9E0BYZ9-F1
#
_cell.length_a   1.000
_cell.length_b   1.000
_cell.length_c   1.000
_cell.angle_alpha   90.00
_cell.angle_beta   90.00
_cell.angle_gamma   90.00
#
_symmetry.space_group_name_H-M   'P 1'
#
loop_
_entity.id
_entity.type
_entity.pdbx_description
1 polymer ?
#
loop_
_entity_poly.entity_id
_entity_poly.type
_entity_poly.pdbx_seq_one_letter_code
_entity_poly.pdbx_strand_id
1 'polypeptide(L)'
;MPQLDISTFPSQLFWLFVCFLALYIILAHIAVPKITQVLEKRQDIIEEKINKASADREQAENLLADYEEKIAKARNVAQQNLKSTIQITNAEIANKQKDFLDKLNERLHLMEQNLYQVKLEAASDIKFVATDIANEILLKLTGHPYSSDDFPQDKEEPAC
;
A
#
# COMPACT_ATOMS: atom_id res chain seq x y z
N MET A 1 -2.82 -109.09 12.65
CA MET A 1 -1.88 -108.20 13.38
C MET A 1 -2.56 -107.77 14.67
N PRO A 2 -2.07 -108.17 15.86
CA PRO A 2 -2.75 -107.97 17.15
C PRO A 2 -2.67 -106.52 17.67
N GLN A 3 -2.58 -105.52 16.79
CA GLN A 3 -2.34 -104.11 17.13
C GLN A 3 -3.62 -103.26 17.17
N LEU A 4 -4.76 -103.82 16.77
CA LEU A 4 -6.08 -103.17 16.86
C LEU A 4 -6.91 -103.82 17.96
N ASP A 5 -6.45 -103.71 19.20
CA ASP A 5 -7.24 -104.11 20.36
C ASP A 5 -8.22 -102.98 20.74
N ILE A 6 -9.43 -103.10 20.20
CA ILE A 6 -10.52 -102.11 20.32
C ILE A 6 -10.95 -101.91 21.78
N SER A 7 -10.60 -102.82 22.69
CA SER A 7 -10.93 -102.70 24.11
C SER A 7 -10.26 -101.50 24.81
N THR A 8 -9.19 -100.94 24.25
CA THR A 8 -8.46 -99.80 24.86
C THR A 8 -8.90 -98.43 24.32
N PHE A 9 -9.58 -98.40 23.16
CA PHE A 9 -10.01 -97.16 22.50
C PHE A 9 -10.96 -96.27 23.33
N PRO A 10 -11.92 -96.81 24.11
CA PRO A 10 -12.81 -95.97 24.92
C PRO A 10 -12.07 -95.12 25.96
N SER A 11 -11.03 -95.68 26.60
CA SER A 11 -10.21 -94.95 27.59
C SER A 11 -9.37 -93.86 26.92
N GLN A 12 -8.76 -94.16 25.77
CA GLN A 12 -8.00 -93.17 25.00
C GLN A 12 -8.88 -92.03 24.50
N LEU A 13 -10.10 -92.32 24.04
CA LEU A 13 -11.07 -91.30 23.62
C LEU A 13 -11.55 -90.44 24.80
N PHE A 14 -11.77 -91.03 25.97
CA PHE A 14 -12.14 -90.28 27.17
C PHE A 14 -11.06 -89.26 27.54
N TRP A 15 -9.79 -89.68 27.65
CA TRP A 15 -8.69 -88.77 27.97
C TRP A 15 -8.42 -87.75 26.86
N LEU A 16 -8.56 -88.13 25.59
CA LEU A 16 -8.48 -87.19 24.47
C LEU A 16 -9.56 -86.10 24.61
N PHE A 17 -10.79 -86.46 24.94
CA PHE A 17 -11.87 -85.49 25.14
C PHE A 17 -11.59 -84.56 26.32
N VAL A 18 -11.11 -85.09 27.44
CA VAL A 18 -10.73 -84.29 28.62
C VAL A 18 -9.62 -83.28 28.28
N CYS A 19 -8.55 -83.73 27.63
CA CYS A 19 -7.45 -82.85 27.22
C CYS A 19 -7.89 -81.81 26.17
N PHE A 20 -8.71 -82.22 25.21
CA PHE A 20 -9.25 -81.33 24.20
C PHE A 20 -10.13 -80.25 24.80
N LEU A 21 -11.01 -80.62 25.74
CA LEU A 21 -11.89 -79.67 26.42
C LEU A 21 -11.08 -78.69 27.30
N ALA A 22 -10.07 -79.19 28.02
CA ALA A 22 -9.18 -78.33 28.79
C ALA A 22 -8.46 -77.31 27.90
N LEU A 23 -7.91 -77.75 26.76
CA LEU A 23 -7.28 -76.87 25.78
C LEU A 23 -8.27 -75.88 25.16
N TYR A 24 -9.48 -76.33 24.83
CA TYR A 24 -10.53 -75.48 24.29
C TYR A 24 -10.90 -74.34 25.25
N ILE A 25 -11.06 -74.63 26.54
CA ILE A 25 -11.35 -73.62 27.57
C ILE A 25 -10.20 -72.61 27.66
N ILE A 26 -8.94 -73.07 27.65
CA ILE A 26 -7.77 -72.19 27.66
C ILE A 26 -7.76 -71.26 26.45
N LEU A 27 -8.00 -71.77 25.24
CA LEU A 27 -8.04 -70.95 24.04
C LEU A 27 -9.21 -69.94 24.06
N ALA A 28 -10.40 -70.41 24.42
CA ALA A 28 -11.60 -69.59 24.47
C ALA A 28 -11.45 -68.45 25.49
N HIS A 29 -10.84 -68.72 26.65
CA HIS A 29 -10.76 -67.75 27.74
C HIS A 29 -9.48 -66.91 27.75
N ILE A 30 -8.42 -67.31 27.05
CA ILE A 30 -7.13 -66.59 27.07
C ILE A 30 -6.71 -66.11 25.68
N ALA A 31 -6.74 -66.98 24.67
CA ALA A 31 -6.23 -66.63 23.34
C ALA A 31 -7.19 -65.69 22.60
N VAL A 32 -8.48 -66.03 22.57
CA VAL A 32 -9.52 -65.21 21.91
C VAL A 32 -9.59 -63.78 22.47
N PRO A 33 -9.75 -63.55 23.79
CA PRO A 33 -9.85 -62.18 24.30
C PRO A 33 -8.59 -61.34 24.07
N LYS A 34 -7.40 -61.95 24.12
CA LYS A 34 -6.15 -61.23 23.81
C LYS A 34 -6.10 -60.75 22.35
N ILE A 35 -6.55 -61.57 21.41
CA ILE A 35 -6.59 -61.19 20.00
C ILE A 35 -7.63 -60.09 19.77
N THR A 36 -8.81 -60.21 20.39
CA THR A 36 -9.86 -59.19 20.29
C THR A 36 -9.39 -57.83 20.83
N GLN A 37 -8.76 -57.79 22.02
CA GLN A 37 -8.23 -56.55 22.59
C GLN A 37 -7.19 -55.87 21.69
N VAL A 38 -6.31 -56.65 21.04
CA VAL A 38 -5.33 -56.08 20.12
C VAL A 38 -6.01 -55.52 18.87
N LEU A 39 -7.05 -56.19 18.38
CA LEU A 39 -7.81 -55.74 17.21
C LEU A 39 -8.58 -54.45 17.52
N GLU A 40 -9.28 -54.39 18.66
CA GLU A 40 -9.97 -53.19 19.14
C GLU A 40 -8.99 -52.03 19.31
N LYS A 41 -7.88 -52.23 20.02
CA LYS A 41 -6.85 -51.19 20.21
C LYS A 41 -6.30 -50.65 18.89
N ARG A 42 -6.16 -51.50 17.87
CA ARG A 42 -5.72 -51.05 16.54
C ARG A 42 -6.80 -50.22 15.86
N GLN A 43 -8.06 -50.63 15.95
CA GLN A 43 -9.19 -49.86 15.40
C GLN A 43 -9.27 -48.49 16.07
N ASP A 44 -9.20 -48.43 17.41
CA ASP A 44 -9.21 -47.18 18.17
C ASP A 44 -8.08 -46.24 17.74
N ILE A 45 -6.86 -46.75 17.59
CA ILE A 45 -5.70 -45.95 17.14
C ILE A 45 -5.90 -45.44 15.72
N ILE A 46 -6.48 -46.24 14.83
CA ILE A 46 -6.75 -45.83 13.44
C ILE A 46 -7.80 -44.72 13.43
N GLU A 47 -8.90 -44.90 14.16
CA GLU A 47 -9.97 -43.91 14.26
C GLU A 47 -9.47 -42.61 14.90
N GLU A 48 -8.71 -42.70 15.99
CA GLU A 48 -8.06 -41.54 16.63
C GLU A 48 -7.15 -40.81 15.64
N LYS A 49 -6.34 -41.53 14.85
CA LYS A 49 -5.47 -40.93 13.84
C LYS A 49 -6.25 -40.26 12.71
N ILE A 50 -7.34 -40.87 12.24
CA ILE A 50 -8.21 -40.28 11.23
C ILE A 50 -8.85 -39.01 11.77
N ASN A 51 -9.39 -39.05 12.98
CA ASN A 51 -10.00 -37.89 13.63
C ASN A 51 -8.99 -36.76 13.82
N LYS A 52 -7.79 -37.06 14.34
CA LYS A 52 -6.71 -36.06 14.45
C LYS A 52 -6.31 -35.48 13.11
N ALA A 53 -6.10 -36.31 12.09
CA ALA A 53 -5.76 -35.83 10.75
C ALA A 53 -6.86 -34.95 10.15
N SER A 54 -8.14 -35.28 10.39
CA SER A 54 -9.26 -34.46 9.94
C SER A 54 -9.32 -33.11 10.67
N ALA A 55 -9.09 -33.10 11.98
CA ALA A 55 -9.04 -31.88 12.78
C ALA A 55 -7.85 -30.99 12.40
N ASP A 56 -6.67 -31.57 12.20
CA ASP A 56 -5.48 -30.85 11.74
C ASP A 56 -5.71 -30.24 10.34
N ARG A 57 -6.39 -30.98 9.44
CA ARG A 57 -6.79 -30.48 8.13
C ARG A 57 -7.77 -29.30 8.25
N GLU A 58 -8.81 -29.42 9.07
CA GLU A 58 -9.78 -28.35 9.28
C GLU A 58 -9.12 -27.09 9.87
N GLN A 59 -8.22 -27.26 10.84
CA GLN A 59 -7.44 -26.15 11.39
C GLN A 59 -6.55 -25.49 10.33
N ALA A 60 -5.90 -26.28 9.46
CA ALA A 60 -5.09 -25.74 8.37
C ALA A 60 -5.94 -24.98 7.35
N GLU A 61 -7.11 -25.49 6.98
CA GLU A 61 -8.05 -24.81 6.07
C GLU A 61 -8.56 -23.49 6.67
N ASN A 62 -8.93 -23.49 7.95
CA ASN A 62 -9.36 -22.28 8.66
C ASN A 62 -8.23 -21.25 8.76
N LEU A 63 -7.00 -21.68 9.07
CA LEU A 63 -5.84 -20.79 9.13
C LEU A 63 -5.51 -20.20 7.76
N LEU A 64 -5.63 -20.99 6.70
CA LEU A 64 -5.44 -20.53 5.33
C LEU A 64 -6.48 -19.48 4.96
N ALA A 65 -7.76 -19.72 5.27
CA ALA A 65 -8.84 -18.76 5.01
C ALA A 65 -8.62 -17.42 5.75
N ASP A 66 -8.28 -17.45 7.05
CA ASP A 66 -7.98 -16.24 7.83
C ASP A 66 -6.73 -15.51 7.29
N TYR A 67 -5.70 -16.25 6.87
CA TYR A 67 -4.52 -15.68 6.24
C TYR A 67 -4.85 -14.97 4.91
N GLU A 68 -5.63 -15.61 4.04
CA GLU A 68 -6.08 -15.02 2.77
C GLU A 68 -6.93 -13.77 3.01
N GLU A 69 -7.85 -13.81 3.98
CA GLU A 69 -8.66 -12.65 4.37
C GLU A 69 -7.79 -11.49 4.87
N LYS A 70 -6.79 -11.77 5.72
CA LYS A 70 -5.85 -10.76 6.21
C LYS A 70 -5.04 -10.13 5.09
N ILE A 71 -4.54 -10.92 4.14
CA ILE A 71 -3.81 -10.41 2.97
C ILE A 71 -4.73 -9.57 2.07
N ALA A 72 -5.97 -10.01 1.84
CA ALA A 72 -6.95 -9.25 1.06
C ALA A 72 -7.27 -7.90 1.73
N LYS A 73 -7.52 -7.89 3.04
CA LYS A 73 -7.74 -6.67 3.83
C LYS A 73 -6.53 -5.73 3.78
N ALA A 74 -5.33 -6.25 3.99
CA ALA A 74 -4.09 -5.45 3.94
C ALA A 74 -3.89 -4.79 2.57
N ARG A 75 -4.14 -5.55 1.47
CA ARG A 75 -4.09 -5.00 0.10
C ARG A 75 -5.14 -3.92 -0.11
N ASN A 76 -6.37 -4.13 0.37
CA ASN A 76 -7.44 -3.13 0.24
C ASN A 76 -7.11 -1.84 0.99
N VAL A 77 -6.64 -1.95 2.24
CA VAL A 77 -6.20 -0.79 3.04
C VAL A 77 -5.05 -0.05 2.36
N ALA A 78 -4.05 -0.76 1.84
CA ALA A 78 -2.95 -0.15 1.11
C ALA A 78 -3.43 0.61 -0.15
N GLN A 79 -4.33 0.03 -0.92
CA GLN A 79 -4.92 0.68 -2.10
C GLN A 79 -5.76 1.91 -1.73
N GLN A 80 -6.55 1.83 -0.65
CA GLN A 80 -7.33 2.96 -0.14
C GLN A 80 -6.42 4.11 0.31
N ASN A 81 -5.38 3.80 1.08
CA ASN A 81 -4.41 4.78 1.54
C ASN A 81 -3.66 5.42 0.37
N LEU A 82 -3.25 4.64 -0.64
CA LEU A 82 -2.61 5.15 -1.84
C LEU A 82 -3.55 6.11 -2.59
N LYS A 83 -4.80 5.71 -2.81
CA LYS A 83 -5.80 6.54 -3.49
C LYS A 83 -6.06 7.84 -2.73
N SER A 84 -6.25 7.76 -1.41
CA SER A 84 -6.48 8.92 -0.55
C SER A 84 -5.27 9.86 -0.57
N THR A 85 -4.06 9.32 -0.45
CA THR A 85 -2.81 10.11 -0.50
C THR A 85 -2.67 10.81 -1.85
N ILE A 86 -2.88 10.12 -2.97
CA ILE A 86 -2.84 10.73 -4.31
C ILE A 86 -3.86 11.86 -4.43
N GLN A 87 -5.08 11.67 -3.93
CA GLN A 87 -6.11 12.71 -3.96
C GLN A 87 -5.73 13.94 -3.13
N ILE A 88 -5.24 13.74 -1.91
CA ILE A 88 -4.79 14.83 -1.02
C ILE A 88 -3.61 15.57 -1.65
N THR A 89 -2.58 14.85 -2.09
CA THR A 89 -1.40 15.43 -2.73
C THR A 89 -1.77 16.21 -4.00
N ASN A 90 -2.65 15.68 -4.85
CA ASN A 90 -3.10 16.41 -6.05
C ASN A 90 -3.88 17.68 -5.69
N ALA A 91 -4.72 17.65 -4.66
CA ALA A 91 -5.41 18.83 -4.17
C ALA A 91 -4.44 19.88 -3.61
N GLU A 92 -3.43 19.46 -2.85
CA GLU A 92 -2.38 20.35 -2.35
C GLU A 92 -1.55 20.96 -3.48
N ILE A 93 -1.16 20.17 -4.49
CA ILE A 93 -0.45 20.66 -5.67
C ILE A 93 -1.29 21.71 -6.40
N ALA A 94 -2.58 21.45 -6.64
CA ALA A 94 -3.48 22.39 -7.30
C ALA A 94 -3.61 23.70 -6.50
N ASN A 95 -3.74 23.62 -5.17
CA ASN A 95 -3.79 24.80 -4.31
C ASN A 95 -2.48 25.59 -4.35
N LYS A 96 -1.32 24.91 -4.28
CA LYS A 96 -0.01 25.57 -4.38
C LYS A 96 0.22 26.22 -5.73
N GLN A 97 -0.23 25.59 -6.82
CA GLN A 97 -0.18 26.18 -8.16
C GLN A 97 -1.04 27.44 -8.23
N LYS A 98 -2.26 27.39 -7.68
CA LYS A 98 -3.13 28.57 -7.61
C LYS A 98 -2.49 29.71 -6.80
N ASP A 99 -2.04 29.43 -5.58
CA ASP A 99 -1.37 30.42 -4.73
C ASP A 99 -0.15 31.05 -5.42
N PHE A 100 0.61 30.23 -6.17
CA PHE A 100 1.78 30.69 -6.90
C PHE A 100 1.39 31.59 -8.09
N LEU A 101 0.36 31.21 -8.85
CA LEU A 101 -0.17 32.03 -9.94
C LEU A 101 -0.72 33.36 -9.43
N ASP A 102 -1.44 33.35 -8.30
CA ASP A 102 -1.98 34.56 -7.67
C ASP A 102 -0.84 35.52 -7.26
N LYS A 103 0.21 34.99 -6.62
CA LYS A 103 1.42 35.78 -6.28
C LYS A 103 2.19 36.29 -7.50
N LEU A 104 2.24 35.51 -8.57
CA LEU A 104 2.87 35.94 -9.82
C LEU A 104 2.10 37.09 -10.46
N ASN A 105 0.77 37.01 -10.50
CA ASN A 105 -0.07 38.08 -11.02
C ASN A 105 0.07 39.37 -10.19
N GLU A 106 0.11 39.26 -8.86
CA GLU A 106 0.34 40.41 -7.99
C GLU A 106 1.70 41.07 -8.27
N ARG A 107 2.76 40.28 -8.41
CA ARG A 107 4.09 40.79 -8.76
C ARG A 107 4.14 41.41 -10.15
N LEU A 108 3.46 40.81 -11.13
CA LEU A 108 3.35 41.38 -12.48
C LEU A 108 2.69 42.76 -12.43
N HIS A 109 1.56 42.89 -11.74
CA HIS A 109 0.90 44.19 -11.60
C HIS A 109 1.77 45.24 -10.91
N LEU A 110 2.48 44.88 -9.84
CA LEU A 110 3.44 45.78 -9.18
C LEU A 110 4.57 46.19 -10.12
N MET A 111 5.13 45.26 -10.89
CA MET A 111 6.19 45.56 -11.86
C MET A 111 5.69 46.43 -13.01
N GLU A 112 4.47 46.21 -13.50
CA GLU A 112 3.82 47.04 -14.52
C GLU A 112 3.66 48.48 -14.03
N GLN A 113 3.18 48.67 -12.80
CA GLN A 113 3.05 50.00 -12.19
C GLN A 113 4.41 50.68 -12.02
N ASN A 114 5.41 49.97 -11.49
CA ASN A 114 6.76 50.50 -11.35
C ASN A 114 7.38 50.85 -12.71
N LEU A 115 7.20 50.00 -13.72
CA LEU A 115 7.69 50.25 -15.08
C LEU A 115 7.04 51.48 -15.70
N TYR A 116 5.76 51.71 -15.44
CA TYR A 116 5.07 52.91 -15.87
C TYR A 116 5.63 54.18 -15.22
N GLN A 117 5.88 54.14 -13.90
CA GLN A 117 6.48 55.28 -13.18
C GLN A 117 7.90 55.57 -13.65
N VAL A 118 8.75 54.55 -13.77
CA VAL A 118 10.13 54.70 -14.29
C VAL A 118 10.12 55.26 -15.72
N LYS A 119 9.16 54.87 -16.56
CA LYS A 119 9.01 55.46 -17.91
C LYS A 119 8.66 56.95 -17.86
N LEU A 120 7.76 57.37 -16.97
CA LEU A 120 7.41 58.78 -16.81
C LEU A 120 8.59 59.60 -16.30
N GLU A 121 9.30 59.09 -15.30
CA GLU A 121 10.49 59.73 -14.72
C GLU A 121 11.61 59.84 -15.77
N ALA A 122 11.94 58.75 -16.47
CA ALA A 122 12.93 58.77 -17.55
C ALA A 122 12.55 59.74 -18.68
N ALA A 123 11.27 59.83 -19.05
CA ALA A 123 10.82 60.80 -20.05
C ALA A 123 10.97 62.26 -19.58
N SER A 124 10.84 62.51 -18.28
CA SER A 124 11.11 63.81 -17.67
C SER A 124 12.62 64.10 -17.64
N ASP A 125 13.42 63.16 -17.16
CA ASP A 125 14.89 63.29 -17.07
C ASP A 125 15.53 63.53 -18.43
N ILE A 126 15.06 62.84 -19.47
CA ILE A 126 15.52 63.08 -20.85
C ILE A 126 15.27 64.52 -21.29
N LYS A 127 14.14 65.14 -20.90
CA LYS A 127 13.88 66.55 -21.22
C LYS A 127 14.87 67.47 -20.52
N PHE A 128 15.10 67.28 -19.21
CA PHE A 128 16.07 68.06 -18.45
C PHE A 128 17.48 67.93 -19.02
N VAL A 129 17.94 66.70 -19.27
CA VAL A 129 19.27 66.43 -19.85
C VAL A 129 19.39 67.01 -21.27
N ALA A 130 18.33 66.92 -22.09
CA ALA A 130 18.34 67.51 -23.43
C ALA A 130 18.45 69.04 -23.38
N THR A 131 17.76 69.71 -22.45
CA THR A 131 17.87 71.15 -22.22
C THR A 131 19.26 71.54 -21.72
N ASP A 132 19.83 70.78 -20.78
CA ASP A 132 21.18 71.01 -20.27
C ASP A 132 22.24 70.85 -21.37
N ILE A 133 22.17 69.79 -22.17
CA ILE A 133 23.08 69.57 -23.30
C ILE A 133 22.91 70.69 -24.36
N ALA A 134 21.69 71.09 -24.68
CA ALA A 134 21.44 72.18 -25.62
C ALA A 134 22.04 73.50 -25.12
N ASN A 135 21.90 73.80 -23.82
CA ASN A 135 22.50 74.96 -23.18
C ASN A 135 24.04 74.89 -23.18
N GLU A 136 24.63 73.73 -22.90
CA GLU A 136 26.09 73.57 -22.94
C GLU A 136 26.65 73.75 -24.37
N ILE A 137 25.96 73.21 -25.38
CA ILE A 137 26.32 73.40 -26.80
C ILE A 137 26.21 74.88 -27.20
N LEU A 138 25.11 75.55 -26.82
CA LEU A 138 24.92 76.98 -27.09
C LEU A 138 25.99 77.83 -26.41
N LEU A 139 26.32 77.54 -25.15
CA LEU A 139 27.36 78.26 -24.40
C LEU A 139 28.75 78.12 -25.05
N LYS A 140 29.07 76.95 -25.60
CA LYS A 140 30.30 76.72 -26.38
C LYS A 140 30.31 77.48 -27.72
N LEU A 141 29.15 77.77 -28.31
CA LEU A 141 29.04 78.46 -29.61
C LEU A 141 28.91 79.98 -29.50
N THR A 142 28.22 80.51 -28.49
CA THR A 142 27.86 81.94 -28.38
C THR A 142 28.55 82.68 -27.24
N GLY A 143 29.18 81.98 -26.29
CA GLY A 143 29.96 82.59 -25.21
C GLY A 143 29.15 83.27 -24.09
N HIS A 144 27.82 83.16 -24.09
CA HIS A 144 26.93 83.66 -23.04
C HIS A 144 25.93 82.59 -22.56
N PRO A 145 25.57 82.57 -21.27
CA PRO A 145 24.57 81.64 -20.75
C PRO A 145 23.16 82.03 -21.24
N TYR A 146 22.41 81.05 -21.74
CA TYR A 146 21.02 81.22 -22.20
C TYR A 146 20.04 80.90 -21.05
N SER A 147 18.99 81.70 -20.90
CA SER A 147 17.94 81.54 -19.87
C SER A 147 16.63 81.05 -20.49
N SER A 148 15.81 80.34 -19.71
CA SER A 148 14.56 79.71 -20.12
C SER A 148 13.43 80.66 -20.57
N ASP A 149 13.61 81.97 -20.47
CA ASP A 149 12.60 82.98 -20.82
C ASP A 149 12.58 83.38 -22.31
N ASP A 150 13.52 82.89 -23.12
CA ASP A 150 13.60 83.18 -24.56
C ASP A 150 12.87 82.16 -25.47
N PHE A 151 12.23 81.13 -24.88
CA PHE A 151 11.37 80.23 -25.65
C PHE A 151 10.07 80.95 -26.04
N PRO A 152 9.69 81.04 -27.33
CA PRO A 152 8.33 81.34 -27.70
C PRO A 152 7.46 80.22 -27.11
N GLN A 153 6.60 80.57 -26.16
CA GLN A 153 5.48 79.72 -25.75
C GLN A 153 4.69 79.43 -27.03
N ASP A 154 4.85 78.21 -27.56
CA ASP A 154 4.02 77.75 -28.67
C ASP A 154 2.62 77.64 -28.12
N LYS A 155 1.85 78.70 -28.37
CA LYS A 155 0.45 78.80 -28.01
C LYS A 155 -0.24 77.64 -28.68
N GLU A 156 -1.03 76.91 -27.89
CA GLU A 156 -2.11 76.07 -28.40
C GLU A 156 -2.77 76.75 -29.61
N GLU A 157 -2.60 76.15 -30.80
CA GLU A 157 -3.43 76.44 -31.95
C GLU A 157 -4.55 75.39 -31.99
N PRO A 158 -5.84 75.81 -32.01
CA PRO A 158 -6.96 74.89 -31.89
C PRO A 158 -7.34 74.22 -33.22
N ALA A 159 -7.76 72.95 -33.07
CA ALA A 159 -8.74 72.20 -33.89
C ALA A 159 -8.35 71.67 -35.29
N CYS A 160 -8.38 70.34 -35.44
CA CYS A 160 -9.31 69.60 -36.31
C CYS A 160 -9.40 68.12 -35.90
#